data_AF-H3CP44-F1
#
_entry.id   AF-H3CP44-F1
#
_cell.length_a   1.000
_cell.length_b   1.000
_cell.length_c   1.000
_cell.angle_alpha   90.00
_cell.angle_beta   90.00
_cell.angle_gamma   90.00
#
_symmetry.space_group_name_H-M   'P 1'
#
loop_
_entity.id
_entity.type
_entity.pdbx_description
1 polymer ?
#
loop_
_entity_poly.entity_id
_entity_poly.type
_entity_poly.pdbx_seq_one_letter_code
_entity_poly.pdbx_strand_id
1 'polypeptide(L)'
;YPLSQSVRVAFTASRTANFAPSNLDQPIVFDQLHSNLGDMYDPHIGRFTSPVNGTYVFIFNILKLAINVPLYINLMRNEEVIVSAYANDGAPDHETASNHAILPLFHGDQVWLRLHRGAIYGSTWKYSTFSGFLLYQD
;
A
#
# COMPACT_ATOMS: atom_id res chain seq x y z
N TYR A 1 -2.24 31.70 -22.73
CA TYR A 1 -2.73 30.80 -21.67
C TYR A 1 -1.56 29.96 -21.21
N PRO A 2 -1.13 30.00 -19.94
CA PRO A 2 -0.20 28.99 -19.47
C PRO A 2 -0.98 27.67 -19.45
N LEU A 3 -0.47 26.66 -20.16
CA LEU A 3 -0.95 25.30 -20.04
C LEU A 3 -0.82 24.91 -18.57
N SER A 4 -1.91 24.55 -17.90
CA SER A 4 -1.81 24.02 -16.54
C SER A 4 -0.89 22.81 -16.59
N GLN A 5 0.21 22.85 -15.83
CA GLN A 5 1.13 21.73 -15.76
C GLN A 5 0.35 20.49 -15.32
N SER A 6 0.32 19.45 -16.15
CA SER A 6 -0.41 18.22 -15.81
C SER A 6 0.13 17.65 -14.51
N VAL A 7 -0.75 17.49 -13.53
CA VAL A 7 -0.44 16.83 -12.27
C VAL A 7 -0.11 15.37 -12.58
N ARG A 8 1.12 14.96 -12.26
CA ARG A 8 1.59 13.59 -12.45
C ARG A 8 1.99 13.05 -11.10
N VAL A 9 1.34 11.98 -10.69
CA VAL A 9 1.52 11.40 -9.36
C VAL A 9 1.57 9.89 -9.53
N ALA A 10 2.67 9.30 -9.08
CA ALA A 10 2.85 7.85 -9.11
C ALA A 10 3.93 7.44 -8.12
N PHE A 11 3.70 6.39 -7.36
CA PHE A 11 4.71 5.80 -6.49
C PHE A 11 4.70 4.28 -6.59
N THR A 12 5.85 3.69 -6.30
CA THR A 12 6.02 2.26 -6.05
C THR A 12 7.03 2.11 -4.93
N ALA A 13 6.63 1.40 -3.89
CA ALA A 13 7.45 1.08 -2.74
C ALA A 13 7.48 -0.44 -2.52
N SER A 14 8.58 -0.94 -1.96
CA SER A 14 8.69 -2.33 -1.54
C SER A 14 9.25 -2.44 -0.14
N ARG A 15 8.99 -3.59 0.49
CA ARG A 15 9.54 -3.90 1.79
C ARG A 15 10.70 -4.88 1.70
N THR A 16 11.84 -4.55 2.29
CA THR A 16 13.08 -5.37 2.21
C THR A 16 13.43 -6.12 3.48
N ALA A 17 12.71 -5.87 4.57
CA ALA A 17 12.84 -6.58 5.84
C ALA A 17 11.49 -7.10 6.34
N ASN A 18 11.50 -8.19 7.10
CA ASN A 18 10.29 -8.74 7.71
C ASN A 18 9.54 -7.67 8.54
N PHE A 19 8.22 -7.82 8.64
CA PHE A 19 7.37 -7.02 9.52
C PHE A 19 6.51 -7.94 10.36
N ALA A 20 6.77 -7.97 11.66
CA ALA A 20 5.95 -8.71 12.62
C ALA A 20 5.67 -7.76 13.80
N PRO A 21 4.67 -6.86 13.68
CA PRO A 21 4.39 -5.91 14.74
C PRO A 21 3.83 -6.60 15.97
N SER A 22 4.17 -6.08 17.15
CA SER A 22 3.64 -6.56 18.43
C SER A 22 2.17 -6.19 18.62
N ASN A 23 1.72 -5.12 17.96
CA ASN A 23 0.35 -4.64 17.99
C ASN A 23 -0.34 -4.89 16.64
N LEU A 24 -1.63 -5.17 16.69
CA LEU A 24 -2.49 -5.30 15.51
C LEU A 24 -2.87 -3.91 14.96
N ASP A 25 -3.48 -3.90 13.78
CA ASP A 25 -4.05 -2.72 13.13
C ASP A 25 -3.05 -1.57 12.89
N GLN A 26 -1.81 -1.92 12.54
CA GLN A 26 -0.74 -0.95 12.28
C GLN A 26 -0.61 -0.63 10.79
N PRO A 27 -0.18 0.60 10.43
CA PRO A 27 0.20 0.91 9.06
C PRO A 27 1.42 0.08 8.64
N ILE A 28 1.42 -0.36 7.39
CA ILE A 28 2.56 -1.04 6.78
C ILE A 28 3.45 0.01 6.15
N VAL A 29 4.65 0.18 6.69
CA VAL A 29 5.70 1.02 6.11
C VAL A 29 6.53 0.23 5.10
N PHE A 30 6.98 0.89 4.04
CA PHE A 30 7.79 0.30 2.98
C PHE A 30 9.13 1.02 2.96
N ASP A 31 10.20 0.31 3.29
CA ASP A 31 11.54 0.87 3.54
C ASP A 31 12.33 1.17 2.27
N GLN A 32 11.82 0.80 1.09
CA GLN A 32 12.46 1.10 -0.18
C GLN A 32 11.47 1.72 -1.17
N LEU A 33 11.77 2.95 -1.60
CA LEU A 33 11.09 3.61 -2.73
C LEU A 33 11.78 3.29 -4.05
N HIS A 34 10.98 2.95 -5.07
CA HIS A 34 11.44 2.79 -6.46
C HIS A 34 11.06 4.01 -7.30
N SER A 35 9.90 4.60 -7.02
CA SER A 35 9.43 5.85 -7.60
C SER A 35 8.54 6.60 -6.61
N ASN A 36 8.55 7.92 -6.68
CA ASN A 36 7.67 8.80 -5.89
C ASN A 36 7.40 10.11 -6.64
N LEU A 37 6.90 10.02 -7.86
CA LEU A 37 6.60 11.19 -8.67
C LEU A 37 5.51 12.02 -7.99
N GLY A 38 5.80 13.31 -7.80
CA GLY A 38 4.94 14.24 -7.07
C GLY A 38 5.18 14.24 -5.56
N ASP A 39 6.03 13.36 -5.02
CA ASP A 39 6.41 13.29 -3.61
C ASP A 39 5.22 13.17 -2.64
N MET A 40 4.20 12.41 -3.05
CA MET A 40 2.93 12.27 -2.33
C MET A 40 2.83 11.02 -1.48
N TYR A 41 3.78 10.09 -1.58
CA TYR A 41 3.89 8.94 -0.69
C TYR A 41 5.00 9.15 0.34
N ASP A 42 4.66 9.08 1.63
CA ASP A 42 5.62 9.15 2.73
C ASP A 42 5.98 7.74 3.23
N PRO A 43 7.21 7.26 2.98
CA PRO A 43 7.64 5.92 3.39
C PRO A 43 7.81 5.77 4.91
N HIS A 44 7.95 6.87 5.67
CA HIS A 44 8.13 6.80 7.12
C HIS A 44 6.83 6.40 7.84
N ILE A 45 5.69 6.77 7.27
CA ILE A 45 4.35 6.46 7.81
C ILE A 45 3.54 5.52 6.92
N GLY A 46 4.02 5.22 5.70
CA GLY A 46 3.41 4.28 4.76
C GLY A 46 2.14 4.81 4.11
N ARG A 47 2.00 6.13 3.97
CA ARG A 47 0.76 6.79 3.50
C ARG A 47 0.99 7.59 2.23
N PHE A 48 0.06 7.44 1.29
CA PHE A 48 -0.11 8.33 0.16
C PHE A 48 -1.09 9.46 0.53
N THR A 49 -0.81 10.71 0.16
CA THR A 49 -1.73 11.84 0.33
C THR A 49 -2.11 12.40 -1.04
N SER A 50 -3.41 12.48 -1.33
CA SER A 50 -3.91 12.96 -2.62
C SER A 50 -3.64 14.47 -2.80
N PRO A 51 -2.87 14.91 -3.82
CA PRO A 51 -2.59 16.32 -4.04
C PRO A 51 -3.71 17.07 -4.78
N VAL A 52 -4.64 16.35 -5.42
CA VAL A 52 -5.73 16.93 -6.21
C VAL A 52 -6.92 15.99 -6.20
N ASN A 53 -8.11 16.53 -6.45
CA ASN A 53 -9.29 15.71 -6.72
C ASN A 53 -9.07 14.91 -8.00
N GLY A 54 -9.43 13.63 -7.98
CA GLY A 54 -9.30 12.78 -9.14
C GLY A 54 -9.53 11.31 -8.84
N THR A 55 -9.39 10.49 -9.88
CA THR A 55 -9.48 9.03 -9.77
C THR A 55 -8.09 8.43 -9.71
N TYR A 56 -7.85 7.59 -8.71
CA TYR A 56 -6.55 6.96 -8.46
C TYR A 56 -6.66 5.44 -8.50
N VAL A 57 -5.56 4.80 -8.86
CA VAL A 57 -5.40 3.33 -8.83
C VAL A 57 -4.38 2.99 -7.77
N PHE A 58 -4.69 2.00 -6.92
CA PHE A 58 -3.79 1.45 -5.93
C PHE A 58 -3.73 -0.06 -6.06
N ILE A 59 -2.51 -0.62 -6.03
CA ILE A 59 -2.24 -2.04 -6.19
C ILE A 59 -1.28 -2.45 -5.08
N PHE A 60 -1.57 -3.56 -4.41
CA PHE A 60 -0.67 -4.11 -3.40
C PHE A 60 -0.54 -5.62 -3.53
N ASN A 61 0.65 -6.12 -3.19
CA ASN A 61 0.97 -7.54 -3.11
C ASN A 61 1.82 -7.73 -1.87
N ILE A 62 1.37 -8.53 -0.90
CA ILE A 62 2.07 -8.72 0.36
C ILE A 62 2.35 -10.20 0.57
N LEU A 63 3.64 -10.54 0.67
CA LEU A 63 4.04 -11.92 0.92
C LEU A 63 3.95 -12.23 2.42
N LYS A 64 3.18 -13.24 2.78
CA LYS A 64 3.06 -13.75 4.15
C LYS A 64 4.41 -14.34 4.61
N LEU A 65 4.79 -14.04 5.85
CA LEU A 65 5.87 -14.73 6.53
C LEU A 65 5.46 -16.19 6.76
N ALA A 66 6.37 -17.14 6.52
CA ALA A 66 6.13 -18.58 6.63
C ALA A 66 5.94 -19.04 8.09
N ILE A 67 4.84 -18.61 8.70
CA ILE A 67 4.40 -18.91 10.07
C ILE A 67 2.94 -19.37 10.05
N ASN A 68 2.51 -20.03 11.12
CA ASN A 68 1.15 -20.53 11.28
C ASN A 68 0.18 -19.44 11.79
N VAL A 69 0.14 -18.30 11.09
CA VAL A 69 -0.76 -17.18 11.38
C VAL A 69 -1.24 -16.62 10.05
N PRO A 70 -2.55 -16.42 9.86
CA PRO A 70 -3.07 -15.87 8.62
C PRO A 70 -2.66 -14.41 8.43
N LEU A 71 -2.55 -13.98 7.18
CA LEU A 71 -2.26 -12.60 6.82
C LEU A 71 -3.56 -11.91 6.38
N TYR A 72 -3.89 -10.79 7.04
CA TYR A 72 -5.03 -9.93 6.69
C TYR A 72 -4.55 -8.50 6.46
N ILE A 73 -4.78 -8.02 5.24
CA ILE A 73 -4.37 -6.67 4.81
C ILE A 73 -5.62 -5.90 4.38
N ASN A 74 -5.71 -4.64 4.77
CA ASN A 74 -6.73 -3.73 4.29
C ASN A 74 -6.08 -2.56 3.54
N LEU A 75 -6.63 -2.20 2.37
CA LEU A 75 -6.41 -0.89 1.79
C LEU A 75 -7.36 0.09 2.44
N MET A 76 -6.81 1.10 3.08
CA MET A 76 -7.52 2.11 3.84
C MET A 76 -7.59 3.40 3.01
N ARG A 77 -8.75 4.06 3.02
CA ARG A 77 -8.88 5.49 2.70
C ARG A 77 -9.25 6.20 3.99
N ASN A 78 -8.37 7.07 4.48
CA ASN A 78 -8.47 7.67 5.80
C ASN A 78 -8.66 6.55 6.86
N GLU A 79 -9.82 6.46 7.49
CA GLU A 79 -10.16 5.43 8.49
C GLU A 79 -11.10 4.33 7.95
N GLU A 80 -11.46 4.37 6.66
CA GLU A 80 -12.39 3.44 6.02
C GLU A 80 -11.65 2.33 5.27
N VAL A 81 -12.11 1.09 5.42
CA VAL A 81 -11.63 -0.06 4.63
C VAL A 81 -12.27 -0.03 3.24
N ILE A 82 -11.45 0.02 2.20
CA ILE A 82 -11.91 0.03 0.80
C ILE A 82 -11.91 -1.37 0.21
N VAL A 83 -10.79 -2.08 0.29
CA VAL A 83 -10.66 -3.48 -0.13
C VAL A 83 -9.75 -4.24 0.84
N SER A 84 -9.89 -5.56 0.88
CA SER A 84 -9.10 -6.43 1.76
C SER A 84 -8.46 -7.57 0.98
N ALA A 85 -7.35 -8.09 1.48
CA ALA A 85 -6.73 -9.32 0.99
C ALA A 85 -6.44 -10.26 2.16
N TYR A 86 -6.46 -11.56 1.86
CA TYR A 86 -6.26 -12.64 2.81
C TYR A 86 -5.29 -13.66 2.25
N ALA A 87 -4.39 -14.16 3.09
CA ALA A 87 -3.60 -15.37 2.83
C ALA A 87 -3.72 -16.31 4.04
N ASN A 88 -3.92 -17.60 3.76
CA ASN A 88 -4.40 -18.57 4.75
C ASN A 88 -3.27 -19.09 5.66
N ASP A 89 -3.64 -19.85 6.69
CA ASP A 89 -2.74 -20.52 7.63
C ASP A 89 -2.73 -22.04 7.48
N GLY A 90 -3.09 -22.56 6.30
CA GLY A 90 -3.15 -24.01 6.05
C GLY A 90 -1.79 -24.72 6.24
N ALA A 91 -0.68 -23.98 6.12
CA ALA A 91 0.66 -24.41 6.45
C ALA A 91 1.56 -23.18 6.76
N PRO A 92 2.72 -23.36 7.41
CA PRO A 92 3.75 -22.34 7.54
C PRO A 92 4.50 -22.17 6.19
N ASP A 93 3.79 -21.70 5.17
CA ASP A 93 4.34 -21.43 3.84
C ASP A 93 4.12 -19.95 3.44
N HIS A 94 4.81 -19.56 2.38
CA HIS A 94 4.68 -18.27 1.73
C HIS A 94 3.44 -18.22 0.84
N GLU A 95 2.52 -17.34 1.18
CA GLU A 95 1.33 -17.05 0.39
C GLU A 95 1.23 -15.55 0.14
N THR A 96 0.84 -15.13 -1.05
CA THR A 96 0.71 -13.70 -1.38
C THR A 96 -0.73 -13.26 -1.22
N ALA A 97 -0.95 -12.24 -0.38
CA ALA A 97 -2.21 -11.52 -0.29
C ALA A 97 -2.15 -10.30 -1.23
N SER A 98 -2.95 -10.31 -2.29
CA SER A 98 -2.99 -9.24 -3.30
C SER A 98 -4.40 -8.71 -3.50
N ASN A 99 -4.53 -7.40 -3.68
CA ASN A 99 -5.74 -6.77 -4.17
C ASN A 99 -5.41 -5.40 -4.80
N HIS A 100 -6.40 -4.76 -5.40
CA HIS A 100 -6.29 -3.41 -5.94
C HIS A 100 -7.63 -2.67 -5.82
N ALA A 101 -7.60 -1.36 -5.94
CA ALA A 101 -8.80 -0.54 -6.02
C ALA A 101 -8.60 0.64 -6.96
N ILE A 102 -9.69 1.04 -7.61
CA ILE A 102 -9.82 2.30 -8.34
C ILE A 102 -10.83 3.13 -7.58
N LEU A 103 -10.45 4.28 -7.05
CA LEU A 103 -11.35 5.10 -6.23
C LEU A 103 -11.13 6.60 -6.45
N PRO A 104 -12.22 7.40 -6.35
CA PRO A 104 -12.12 8.85 -6.32
C PRO A 104 -11.54 9.29 -4.97
N LEU A 105 -10.62 10.25 -5.00
CA LEU A 105 -10.04 10.89 -3.83
C LEU A 105 -10.22 12.40 -3.93
N PHE A 106 -10.46 13.04 -2.79
CA PHE A 106 -10.37 14.48 -2.66
C PHE A 106 -8.95 14.89 -2.26
N HIS A 107 -8.59 16.16 -2.53
CA HIS A 107 -7.34 16.74 -2.04
C HIS A 107 -7.21 16.53 -0.52
N GLY A 108 -6.10 15.92 -0.10
CA GLY A 108 -5.80 15.64 1.29
C GLY A 108 -6.24 14.25 1.79
N ASP A 109 -7.04 13.50 1.03
CA ASP A 109 -7.35 12.12 1.39
C ASP A 109 -6.09 11.27 1.47
N GLN A 110 -6.02 10.41 2.48
CA GLN A 110 -4.88 9.52 2.69
C GLN A 110 -5.22 8.08 2.33
N VAL A 111 -4.33 7.42 1.57
CA VAL A 111 -4.45 5.99 1.25
C VAL A 111 -3.24 5.23 1.78
N TRP A 112 -3.50 4.12 2.47
CA TRP A 112 -2.46 3.35 3.15
C TRP A 112 -2.87 1.90 3.36
N LEU A 113 -1.91 1.04 3.69
CA LEU A 113 -2.19 -0.37 3.99
C LEU A 113 -2.15 -0.61 5.50
N ARG A 114 -3.22 -1.20 6.03
CA ARG A 114 -3.29 -1.67 7.41
C ARG A 114 -2.98 -3.16 7.47
N LEU A 115 -2.04 -3.54 8.32
CA LEU A 115 -1.86 -4.92 8.74
C LEU A 115 -2.81 -5.21 9.89
N HIS A 116 -3.96 -5.80 9.58
CA HIS A 116 -4.94 -6.18 10.59
C HIS A 116 -4.43 -7.36 11.43
N ARG A 117 -3.83 -8.36 10.77
CA ARG A 117 -3.28 -9.55 11.42
C ARG A 117 -2.20 -10.20 10.57
N GLY A 118 -1.21 -10.80 11.23
CA GLY A 118 -0.17 -11.62 10.61
C GLY A 118 1.20 -10.96 10.61
N ALA A 119 2.10 -11.51 9.80
CA ALA A 119 3.45 -10.99 9.62
C ALA A 119 3.82 -11.04 8.13
N ILE A 120 4.58 -10.04 7.69
CA ILE A 120 4.98 -9.83 6.31
C ILE A 120 6.42 -10.31 6.13
N TYR A 121 6.64 -11.08 5.08
CA TYR A 121 7.98 -11.39 4.61
C TYR A 121 8.56 -10.22 3.81
N GLY A 122 9.78 -9.83 4.16
CA GLY A 122 10.56 -8.84 3.42
C GLY A 122 11.97 -9.35 3.16
N SER A 123 12.46 -9.11 1.95
CA SER A 123 13.83 -9.44 1.55
C SER A 123 14.29 -8.51 0.43
N THR A 124 15.57 -8.57 0.08
CA THR A 124 16.15 -7.81 -1.05
C THR A 124 15.56 -8.19 -2.41
N TRP A 125 14.77 -9.28 -2.49
CA TRP A 125 14.00 -9.69 -3.67
C TRP A 125 12.65 -8.98 -3.80
N LYS A 126 12.25 -8.15 -2.82
CA LYS A 126 11.16 -7.16 -2.92
C LYS A 126 9.78 -7.76 -3.23
N TYR A 127 9.44 -8.89 -2.61
CA TYR A 127 8.16 -9.57 -2.82
C TYR A 127 6.93 -8.76 -2.40
N SER A 128 7.06 -7.96 -1.34
CA SER A 128 5.97 -7.16 -0.78
C SER A 128 6.02 -5.74 -1.35
N THR A 129 5.00 -5.35 -2.11
CA THR A 129 4.95 -4.10 -2.87
C THR A 129 3.64 -3.34 -2.66
N PHE A 130 3.73 -2.02 -2.75
CA PHE A 130 2.59 -1.12 -2.80
C PHE A 130 2.85 -0.02 -3.82
N SER A 131 1.91 0.14 -4.75
CA SER A 131 1.97 1.11 -5.83
C SER A 131 0.68 1.87 -5.92
N GLY A 132 0.75 3.12 -6.38
CA GLY A 132 -0.42 3.88 -6.75
C GLY A 132 -0.11 5.04 -7.68
N PHE A 133 -1.10 5.47 -8.45
CA PHE A 133 -0.96 6.57 -9.40
C PHE A 133 -2.30 7.25 -9.70
N LEU A 134 -2.22 8.52 -10.11
CA LEU A 134 -3.36 9.29 -10.61
C LEU A 134 -3.73 8.79 -12.02
N LEU A 135 -4.97 8.35 -12.21
CA LEU A 135 -5.49 7.94 -13.52
C LEU A 135 -5.91 9.15 -14.35
N TYR A 136 -6.73 10.01 -13.76
CA TYR A 136 -7.09 11.32 -14.31
C TYR A 136 -7.53 12.25 -13.18
N GLN A 137 -7.25 13.54 -13.35
CA GLN A 137 -7.69 14.61 -12.48
C GLN A 137 -9.13 15.01 -12.85
N ASP A 138 -9.91 15.41 -11.85
CA ASP A 138 -11.26 15.99 -12.04
C ASP A 138 -11.21 17.45 -12.53
#